data_AF-A0A940XAL3-F1
#
_entry.id   AF-A0A940XAL3-F1
#
_cell.length_a   1.000
_cell.length_b   1.000
_cell.length_c   1.000
_cell.angle_alpha   90.00
_cell.angle_beta   90.00
_cell.angle_gamma   90.00
#
_symmetry.space_group_name_H-M   'P 1'
#
loop_
_entity.id
_entity.type
_entity.pdbx_description
1 polymer ?
#
loop_
_entity_poly.entity_id
_entity_poly.type
_entity_poly.pdbx_seq_one_letter_code
_entity_poly.pdbx_strand_id
1 'polypeptide(L)' 'MLEGTWEYQVEGKGVMTLKAGDVLFVPTGTRHAARNVGQGKAAELATYIVEKGKPLVVLAK' A
#
# COMPACT_ATOMS: atom_id res chain seq x y z
N MET A 1 4.92 2.37 -7.31
CA MET A 1 4.88 1.06 -7.99
C MET A 1 6.11 0.89 -8.87
N LEU A 2 6.75 -0.28 -8.84
CA LEU A 2 7.94 -0.57 -9.65
C LEU A 2 7.61 -1.34 -10.93
N GLU A 3 6.65 -2.26 -10.88
CA GLU A 3 6.29 -3.15 -12.00
C GLU A 3 4.82 -3.58 -11.91
N GLY A 4 4.20 -3.88 -13.05
CA GLY A 4 2.88 -4.49 -13.14
C GLY A 4 1.71 -3.49 -13.19
N THR A 5 0.49 -4.03 -13.12
CA THR A 5 -0.75 -3.26 -12.97
C THR A 5 -1.49 -3.75 -11.72
N TRP A 6 -1.78 -2.82 -10.82
CA TRP A 6 -2.33 -3.08 -9.50
C TRP A 6 -3.73 -2.51 -9.38
N GLU A 7 -4.60 -3.22 -8.68
CA GLU A 7 -5.74 -2.61 -8.01
C GLU A 7 -5.41 -2.42 -6.54
N TYR A 8 -5.61 -1.20 -6.06
CA TYR A 8 -5.50 -0.86 -4.65
C TYR A 8 -6.86 -0.47 -4.11
N GLN A 9 -7.16 -0.89 -2.90
CA GLN A 9 -8.30 -0.41 -2.14
C GLN A 9 -7.77 0.23 -0.88
N VAL A 10 -8.12 1.48 -0.66
CA VAL A 10 -7.81 2.20 0.57
C VAL A 10 -9.14 2.61 1.17
N GLU A 11 -9.34 2.33 2.46
CA GLU A 11 -10.57 2.68 3.17
C GLU A 11 -10.93 4.16 2.92
N GLY A 12 -12.17 4.41 2.46
CA GLY A 12 -12.65 5.75 2.13
C GLY A 12 -12.24 6.32 0.76
N LYS A 13 -11.39 5.64 -0.04
CA LYS A 13 -10.93 6.14 -1.36
C LYS A 13 -11.42 5.32 -2.56
N GLY A 14 -12.13 4.21 -2.34
CA GLY A 14 -12.56 3.30 -3.41
C GLY A 14 -11.42 2.48 -4.01
N VAL A 15 -11.70 1.81 -5.14
CA VAL A 15 -10.71 1.00 -5.88
C VAL A 15 -9.96 1.92 -6.85
N MET A 16 -8.63 1.86 -6.84
CA MET A 16 -7.74 2.61 -7.75
C MET A 16 -6.87 1.65 -8.55
N THR A 17 -6.70 1.92 -9.85
CA THR A 17 -5.76 1.18 -10.69
C THR A 17 -4.44 1.94 -10.78
N LEU A 18 -3.33 1.27 -10.46
CA LEU A 18 -1.98 1.86 -10.42
C LEU A 18 -1.03 1.07 -11.32
N LYS A 19 -0.10 1.77 -11.98
CA LYS A 19 0.92 1.24 -12.89
C LYS A 19 2.32 1.62 -12.44
N ALA A 20 3.34 1.05 -13.07
CA ALA A 20 4.73 1.41 -12.80
C ALA A 20 4.94 2.93 -12.91
N GLY A 21 5.62 3.51 -11.91
CA GLY A 21 5.78 4.96 -11.77
C GLY A 21 4.73 5.65 -10.88
N ASP A 22 3.54 5.07 -10.72
CA ASP A 22 2.51 5.67 -9.85
C ASP A 22 2.88 5.56 -8.36
N VAL A 23 2.36 6.52 -7.58
CA VAL A 23 2.56 6.61 -6.13
C VAL A 23 1.21 6.71 -5.44
N LEU A 24 1.07 6.05 -4.30
CA LEU A 24 -0.06 6.24 -3.38
C LEU A 24 0.44 6.52 -1.96
N PHE A 25 -0.44 7.09 -1.15
CA PHE A 25 -0.21 7.26 0.30
C PHE A 25 -1.33 6.58 1.08
N VAL A 26 -0.94 5.70 2.00
CA VAL A 26 -1.81 5.04 2.96
C VAL A 26 -1.57 5.67 4.34
N PRO A 27 -2.55 6.39 4.92
CA PRO A 27 -2.41 6.95 6.25
C PRO A 27 -2.28 5.86 7.33
N THR A 28 -1.59 6.17 8.43
CA THR A 28 -1.44 5.27 9.59
C THR A 28 -2.80 4.75 10.07
N GLY A 29 -2.89 3.43 10.28
CA GLY A 29 -4.12 2.78 10.74
C GLY A 29 -5.20 2.57 9.67
N THR A 30 -4.96 3.00 8.42
CA THR A 30 -5.93 2.83 7.34
C THR A 30 -5.84 1.43 6.74
N ARG A 31 -6.96 0.71 6.72
CA ARG A 31 -7.04 -0.59 6.05
C ARG A 31 -6.85 -0.42 4.54
N HIS A 32 -6.08 -1.33 3.97
CA HIS A 32 -5.83 -1.35 2.54
C HIS A 32 -5.62 -2.79 2.04
N ALA A 33 -5.87 -2.98 0.75
CA ALA A 33 -5.63 -4.23 0.05
C ALA A 33 -5.04 -3.94 -1.33
N ALA A 34 -4.10 -4.79 -1.75
CA ALA A 34 -3.43 -4.70 -3.04
C ALA A 34 -3.63 -5.99 -3.82
N ARG A 35 -3.97 -5.89 -5.11
CA ARG A 35 -4.14 -7.03 -6.00
C ARG A 35 -3.41 -6.77 -7.31
N ASN A 36 -2.54 -7.69 -7.70
CA ASN A 36 -2.01 -7.70 -9.06
C ASN A 36 -3.14 -8.13 -10.01
N VAL A 37 -3.49 -7.28 -10.97
CA VAL A 37 -4.52 -7.56 -11.99
C VAL A 37 -3.93 -7.73 -13.39
N GLY A 38 -2.61 -7.63 -13.52
CA GLY A 38 -1.89 -7.95 -14.76
C GLY A 38 -1.63 -9.44 -14.91
N GLN A 39 -1.18 -9.83 -16.10
CA GLN A 39 -0.82 -11.22 -16.43
C GLN A 39 0.61 -11.60 -16.02
N GLY A 40 1.44 -10.61 -15.67
CA GLY A 40 2.85 -10.79 -15.34
C GLY A 40 3.16 -10.53 -13.87
N LYS A 41 4.46 -10.56 -13.55
CA LYS A 41 4.97 -10.15 -12.25
C LYS A 41 4.57 -8.70 -11.96
N ALA A 42 4.33 -8.42 -10.69
CA ALA A 42 4.14 -7.07 -10.20
C ALA A 42 5.03 -6.85 -8.97
N ALA A 43 5.56 -5.63 -8.84
CA ALA A 43 6.46 -5.27 -7.74
C ALA A 43 6.11 -3.89 -7.19
N GLU A 44 6.08 -3.80 -5.86
CA GLU A 44 5.84 -2.57 -5.10
C GLU A 44 7.03 -2.32 -4.16
N LEU A 45 7.41 -1.05 -4.01
CA LEU A 45 8.31 -0.59 -2.95
C LEU A 45 7.48 0.25 -1.98
N ALA A 46 7.34 -0.23 -0.75
CA ALA A 46 6.65 0.47 0.31
C ALA A 46 7.66 1.06 1.31
N THR A 47 7.48 2.34 1.62
CA THR A 47 8.28 3.05 2.62
C THR A 47 7.38 3.36 3.81
N TYR A 48 7.77 2.87 4.99
CA TYR A 48 7.06 3.14 6.23
C TYR A 48 7.80 4.22 7.03
N ILE A 49 7.05 5.24 7.47
CA ILE A 49 7.57 6.29 8.34
C ILE A 49 7.21 5.92 9.77
N VAL A 50 8.23 5.69 10.61
CA VAL A 50 8.06 5.41 12.04
C VAL A 50 8.33 6.66 12.86
N GLU A 51 7.44 6.96 13.81
CA GLU A 51 7.58 8.12 14.67
C GLU A 51 8.61 7.88 15.78
N LYS A 52 9.55 8.81 15.93
CA LYS A 52 10.55 8.75 17.01
C LYS A 52 9.86 8.79 18.38
N GLY A 53 10.33 7.95 19.30
CA GLY A 53 9.83 7.89 20.68
C GLY A 53 8.50 7.15 20.85
N LYS A 54 7.89 6.62 19.78
CA LYS A 54 6.69 5.77 19.87
C LYS A 54 7.05 4.28 19.76
N PRO A 55 6.27 3.37 20.37
CA PRO A 55 6.43 1.93 20.17
C PRO A 55 6.28 1.55 18.70
N LEU A 56 7.13 0.62 18.22
CA LEU A 56 7.08 0.13 16.84
C LEU A 56 5.89 -0.79 16.60
N VAL A 57 5.53 -1.62 17.59
CA VAL A 57 4.43 -2.58 17.53
C VAL A 57 3.70 -2.57 18.86
N VAL A 58 2.36 -2.57 18.81
CA VAL A 58 1.49 -2.87 19.95
C VAL A 58 0.72 -4.12 19.59
N LEU A 59 0.97 -5.21 20.30
CA LEU A 59 0.25 -6.45 20.09
C LEU A 59 -1.19 -6.29 20.58
N ALA A 60 -2.16 -6.65 19.74
CA ALA A 60 -3.53 -6.81 20.20
C ALA A 60 -3.62 -8.02 21.16
N LYS A 61 -4.52 -7.94 22.14
CA LYS A 61 -4.86 -9.07 23.03
C LYS A 61 -5.67 -10.13 22.30
#